data_AF-A0A0B5EVW2-F1
#
_entry.id   AF-A0A0B5EVW2-F1
#
_cell.length_a   1.000
_cell.length_b   1.000
_cell.length_c   1.000
_cell.angle_alpha   90.00
_cell.angle_beta   90.00
_cell.angle_gamma   90.00
#
_symmetry.space_group_name_H-M   'P 1'
#
loop_
_entity.id
_entity.type
_entity.pdbx_description
1 polymer ?
#
loop_
_entity_poly.entity_id
_entity_poly.type
_entity_poly.pdbx_seq_one_letter_code
_entity_poly.pdbx_strand_id
1 'polypeptide(L)'
;MEAGGGRARREAADVSENRATGTGGDGARDGKLATYREKRRFQRTREPRGADSGEGAGPGGRPVFVVQIHDARAMHFDFRLEVDGVLRSWAVPKGPSADIHDKRLAMPTEDHPMEYREFEGVIARGEYGAGTVIVWDEGTYEPLAGSTDDKGRTFAEALDHGHATFRLHGSKLHGAYALTRFRGGQDSGDRESWLLVKKRDARADGHDAPDPQRARSARTGRTLRQVAAESTPERPAESWETVGEDRTGGGEGRTGGDDRTDGGDRRSSGDRGSGRDRGRGRDRKSGGDRPGGGDAPSSGSAESSSGREAS
;
A
#
# COMPACT_ATOMS: atom_id res chain seq x y z
N MET A 1 -43.00 -73.26 -37.06
CA MET A 1 -42.19 -73.40 -35.82
C MET A 1 -41.22 -72.24 -35.85
N GLU A 2 -41.66 -71.09 -35.33
CA GLU A 2 -41.27 -70.50 -34.03
C GLU A 2 -40.18 -69.43 -34.27
N ALA A 3 -40.03 -68.34 -33.54
CA ALA A 3 -40.87 -67.45 -32.75
C ALA A 3 -39.93 -66.32 -32.30
N GLY A 4 -40.48 -65.14 -31.97
CA GLY A 4 -39.78 -64.06 -31.26
C GLY A 4 -39.31 -62.93 -32.19
N GLY A 5 -39.84 -61.71 -32.15
CA GLY A 5 -40.46 -60.98 -31.06
C GLY A 5 -39.49 -59.91 -30.57
N GLY A 6 -39.87 -58.63 -30.68
CA GLY A 6 -39.12 -57.56 -30.01
C GLY A 6 -39.12 -56.22 -30.74
N ARG A 7 -40.12 -55.40 -30.44
CA ARG A 7 -40.15 -53.97 -30.77
C ARG A 7 -38.96 -53.26 -30.11
N ALA A 8 -38.26 -52.40 -30.85
CA ALA A 8 -37.39 -51.39 -30.25
C ALA A 8 -37.83 -50.01 -30.73
N ARG A 9 -38.61 -49.33 -29.89
CA ARG A 9 -38.67 -47.86 -29.86
C ARG A 9 -37.34 -47.39 -29.25
N ARG A 10 -36.66 -46.44 -29.89
CA ARG A 10 -35.66 -45.55 -29.29
C ARG A 10 -36.16 -44.16 -29.64
N GLU A 11 -36.97 -43.53 -28.80
CA GLU A 11 -36.57 -42.75 -27.62
C GLU A 11 -35.54 -41.67 -27.99
N ALA A 12 -36.07 -40.46 -28.11
CA ALA A 12 -35.33 -39.24 -28.34
C ALA A 12 -34.41 -38.99 -27.13
N ALA A 13 -33.11 -38.94 -27.38
CA ALA A 13 -32.16 -38.48 -26.37
C ALA A 13 -32.18 -36.95 -26.36
N ASP A 14 -32.76 -36.45 -25.28
CA ASP A 14 -32.57 -35.16 -24.64
C ASP A 14 -31.19 -34.54 -24.89
N VAL A 15 -31.17 -33.37 -25.51
CA VAL A 15 -30.01 -32.48 -25.57
C VAL A 15 -30.02 -31.66 -24.28
N SER A 16 -29.43 -32.20 -23.22
CA SER A 16 -29.15 -31.43 -22.00
C SER A 16 -27.86 -30.63 -22.21
N GLU A 17 -28.05 -29.31 -22.31
CA GLU A 17 -27.01 -28.28 -22.17
C GLU A 17 -26.15 -28.53 -20.92
N ASN A 18 -24.88 -28.86 -21.13
CA ASN A 18 -23.90 -28.83 -20.05
C ASN A 18 -23.46 -27.37 -19.81
N ARG A 19 -24.26 -26.61 -19.05
CA ARG A 19 -23.84 -25.35 -18.44
C ARG A 19 -22.80 -25.65 -17.35
N ALA A 20 -21.52 -25.60 -17.73
CA ALA A 20 -20.42 -25.64 -16.79
C ALA A 20 -20.43 -24.35 -15.93
N THR A 21 -20.86 -24.47 -14.68
CA THR A 21 -20.73 -23.42 -13.67
C THR A 21 -19.27 -23.28 -13.23
N GLY A 22 -18.73 -22.06 -13.27
CA GLY A 22 -17.33 -21.71 -13.02
C GLY A 22 -16.91 -21.78 -11.55
N THR A 23 -16.82 -22.96 -10.97
CA THR A 23 -16.47 -23.14 -9.54
C THR A 23 -14.95 -23.16 -9.26
N GLY A 24 -14.10 -23.29 -10.28
CA GLY A 24 -12.65 -23.44 -10.08
C GLY A 24 -11.90 -22.16 -9.70
N GLY A 25 -12.36 -21.00 -10.18
CA GLY A 25 -11.69 -19.71 -9.95
C GLY A 25 -11.92 -19.15 -8.55
N ASP A 26 -13.12 -19.34 -8.01
CA ASP A 26 -13.52 -18.74 -6.73
C ASP A 26 -12.83 -19.41 -5.54
N GLY A 27 -12.68 -20.74 -5.55
CA GLY A 27 -11.96 -21.45 -4.49
C GLY A 27 -10.48 -21.09 -4.37
N ALA A 28 -9.81 -20.84 -5.50
CA ALA A 28 -8.42 -20.41 -5.51
C ALA A 28 -8.26 -18.98 -4.98
N ARG A 29 -9.16 -18.07 -5.37
CA ARG A 29 -9.20 -16.68 -4.86
C ARG A 29 -9.49 -16.63 -3.36
N ASP A 30 -10.44 -17.44 -2.89
CA ASP A 30 -10.78 -17.54 -1.46
C ASP A 30 -9.57 -17.98 -0.63
N GLY A 31 -8.76 -18.91 -1.14
CA GLY A 31 -7.49 -19.29 -0.52
C GLY A 31 -6.51 -18.11 -0.42
N LYS A 32 -6.38 -17.29 -1.47
CA LYS A 32 -5.50 -16.11 -1.48
C LYS A 32 -5.97 -15.02 -0.50
N LEU A 33 -7.28 -14.85 -0.31
CA LEU A 33 -7.85 -13.85 0.60
C LEU A 33 -7.97 -14.32 2.07
N ALA A 34 -7.60 -15.56 2.38
CA ALA A 34 -7.79 -16.14 3.71
C ALA A 34 -7.13 -15.30 4.81
N THR A 35 -5.85 -14.93 4.66
CA THR A 35 -5.12 -14.13 5.65
C THR A 35 -5.68 -12.71 5.77
N TYR A 36 -6.15 -12.11 4.67
CA TYR A 36 -6.80 -10.80 4.71
C TYR A 36 -8.09 -10.84 5.55
N ARG A 37 -8.96 -11.82 5.27
CA ARG A 37 -10.23 -11.97 5.97
C ARG A 37 -10.04 -12.31 7.45
N GLU A 38 -9.02 -13.10 7.80
CA GLU A 38 -8.66 -13.41 9.19
C GLU A 38 -8.23 -12.16 9.97
N LYS A 39 -7.46 -11.27 9.33
CA LYS A 39 -6.91 -10.07 9.98
C LYS A 39 -7.89 -8.90 10.09
N ARG A 40 -9.08 -8.97 9.48
CA ARG A 40 -10.04 -7.86 9.41
C ARG A 40 -11.31 -8.13 10.20
N ARG A 41 -11.70 -7.15 11.04
CA ARG A 41 -13.00 -7.17 11.70
C ARG A 41 -13.97 -6.27 10.97
N PHE A 42 -14.65 -6.80 9.95
CA PHE A 42 -15.57 -6.06 9.07
C PHE A 42 -16.80 -5.44 9.76
N GLN A 43 -17.01 -5.68 11.05
CA GLN A 43 -18.03 -4.96 11.84
C GLN A 43 -17.50 -3.63 12.40
N ARG A 44 -16.18 -3.40 12.35
CA ARG A 44 -15.49 -2.24 12.92
C ARG A 44 -14.78 -1.37 11.89
N THR A 45 -14.66 -1.88 10.66
CA THR A 45 -14.05 -1.19 9.53
C THR A 45 -15.03 -1.14 8.37
N ARG A 46 -14.90 -0.14 7.51
CA ARG A 46 -15.65 -0.02 6.25
C ARG A 46 -14.95 -0.74 5.09
N GLU A 47 -13.89 -1.50 5.37
CA GLU A 47 -13.15 -2.26 4.37
C GLU A 47 -14.02 -3.40 3.77
N PRO A 48 -13.87 -3.68 2.47
CA PRO A 48 -14.66 -4.69 1.77
C PRO A 48 -14.26 -6.12 2.16
N ARG A 49 -15.24 -7.04 2.18
CA ARG A 49 -15.01 -8.47 2.50
C ARG A 49 -14.44 -9.29 1.35
N GLY A 50 -14.59 -8.81 0.11
CA GLY A 50 -14.29 -9.58 -1.10
C GLY A 50 -15.34 -10.64 -1.38
N ALA A 51 -16.62 -10.26 -1.38
CA ALA A 51 -17.75 -11.19 -1.56
C ALA A 51 -18.34 -11.14 -2.97
N ASP A 52 -18.09 -10.05 -3.71
CA ASP A 52 -18.57 -9.90 -5.07
C ASP A 52 -17.47 -10.35 -6.02
N SER A 53 -17.82 -11.29 -6.91
CA SER A 53 -16.99 -11.74 -8.03
C SER A 53 -16.89 -10.64 -9.09
N GLY A 54 -16.31 -9.50 -8.71
CA GLY A 54 -16.02 -8.42 -9.64
C GLY A 54 -15.14 -8.97 -10.76
N GLU A 55 -15.60 -8.83 -12.01
CA GLU A 55 -14.81 -9.14 -13.18
C GLU A 55 -13.52 -8.29 -13.13
N GLY A 56 -12.45 -8.99 -12.81
CA GLY A 56 -11.10 -8.48 -12.66
C GLY A 56 -10.47 -8.10 -14.00
N ALA A 57 -11.00 -7.05 -14.62
CA ALA A 57 -10.35 -6.41 -15.73
C ALA A 57 -10.76 -4.94 -15.80
N GLY A 58 -9.77 -4.06 -15.82
CA GLY A 58 -9.94 -2.68 -16.23
C GLY A 58 -10.35 -2.57 -17.71
N PRO A 59 -10.52 -1.33 -18.20
CA PRO A 59 -10.93 -1.07 -19.58
C PRO A 59 -10.13 -1.89 -20.60
N GLY A 60 -10.82 -2.57 -21.50
CA GLY A 60 -10.21 -3.37 -22.57
C GLY A 60 -9.60 -4.71 -22.12
N GLY A 61 -10.03 -5.27 -20.98
CA GLY A 61 -9.53 -6.57 -20.51
C GLY A 61 -8.18 -6.51 -19.82
N ARG A 62 -7.69 -5.32 -19.48
CA ARG A 62 -6.35 -5.10 -18.92
C ARG A 62 -6.38 -5.18 -17.41
N PRO A 63 -5.40 -5.80 -16.74
CA PRO A 63 -5.37 -5.84 -15.29
C PRO A 63 -5.17 -4.43 -14.72
N VAL A 64 -5.72 -4.19 -13.53
CA VAL A 64 -5.64 -2.88 -12.87
C VAL A 64 -4.52 -2.80 -11.84
N PHE A 65 -4.11 -1.57 -11.54
CA PHE A 65 -3.28 -1.27 -10.38
C PHE A 65 -3.89 -0.15 -9.57
N VAL A 66 -3.51 -0.10 -8.30
CA VAL A 66 -3.85 0.99 -7.39
C VAL A 66 -2.66 1.30 -6.50
N VAL A 67 -2.50 2.57 -6.18
CA VAL A 67 -1.56 3.05 -5.17
C VAL A 67 -2.35 3.86 -4.15
N GLN A 68 -2.38 3.40 -2.91
CA GLN A 68 -3.03 4.08 -1.81
C GLN A 68 -1.99 4.73 -0.91
N ILE A 69 -2.23 5.95 -0.43
CA ILE A 69 -1.47 6.49 0.70
C ILE A 69 -2.17 6.05 1.98
N HIS A 70 -1.38 5.52 2.90
CA HIS A 70 -1.85 5.02 4.17
C HIS A 70 -1.12 5.72 5.32
N ASP A 71 -1.85 6.58 6.02
CA ASP A 71 -1.42 7.25 7.25
C ASP A 71 -1.68 6.36 8.46
N ALA A 72 -0.88 5.31 8.58
CA ALA A 72 -0.88 4.38 9.70
C ALA A 72 0.13 4.82 10.78
N ARG A 73 0.67 3.87 11.56
CA ARG A 73 1.78 4.14 12.50
C ARG A 73 2.99 4.80 11.82
N ALA A 74 3.24 4.40 10.58
CA ALA A 74 4.19 5.04 9.69
C ALA A 74 3.48 5.28 8.37
N MET A 75 3.69 6.48 7.81
CA MET A 75 3.19 6.83 6.50
C MET A 75 3.87 5.98 5.43
N HIS A 76 3.08 5.37 4.56
CA HIS A 76 3.56 4.58 3.45
C HIS A 76 2.56 4.59 2.30
N PHE A 77 2.99 4.07 1.16
CA PHE A 77 2.16 3.86 -0.01
C PHE A 77 1.91 2.36 -0.17
N ASP A 78 0.67 1.93 -0.17
CA ASP A 78 0.31 0.57 -0.54
C ASP A 78 0.21 0.49 -2.07
N PHE A 79 1.17 -0.18 -2.69
CA PHE A 79 1.22 -0.44 -4.13
C PHE A 79 0.60 -1.82 -4.41
N ARG A 80 -0.39 -1.89 -5.30
CA ARG A 80 -1.12 -3.13 -5.55
C ARG A 80 -1.32 -3.38 -7.04
N LEU A 81 -1.15 -4.63 -7.44
CA LEU A 81 -1.38 -5.13 -8.80
C LEU A 81 -2.45 -6.21 -8.76
N GLU A 82 -3.39 -6.13 -9.68
CA GLU A 82 -4.33 -7.20 -9.92
C GLU A 82 -3.65 -8.43 -10.51
N VAL A 83 -3.70 -9.56 -9.81
CA VAL A 83 -3.13 -10.84 -10.27
C VAL A 83 -4.05 -11.98 -9.85
N ASP A 84 -4.53 -12.77 -10.80
CA ASP A 84 -5.46 -13.89 -10.60
C ASP A 84 -6.74 -13.53 -9.81
N GLY A 85 -7.25 -12.30 -10.00
CA GLY A 85 -8.47 -11.80 -9.35
C GLY A 85 -8.31 -11.38 -7.89
N VAL A 86 -7.08 -11.13 -7.43
CA VAL A 86 -6.79 -10.46 -6.16
C VAL A 86 -5.79 -9.33 -6.37
N LEU A 87 -5.70 -8.42 -5.42
CA LEU A 87 -4.69 -7.35 -5.40
C LEU A 87 -3.46 -7.82 -4.62
N ARG A 88 -2.45 -8.34 -5.33
CA ARG A 88 -1.13 -8.58 -4.72
C ARG A 88 -0.52 -7.25 -4.32
N SER A 89 -0.07 -7.16 -3.06
CA SER A 89 0.15 -5.88 -2.39
C SER A 89 1.52 -5.75 -1.75
N TRP A 90 2.07 -4.54 -1.80
CA TRP A 90 3.33 -4.17 -1.16
C TRP A 90 3.23 -2.80 -0.50
N ALA A 91 3.70 -2.69 0.74
CA ALA A 91 3.93 -1.42 1.41
C ALA A 91 5.27 -0.80 0.95
N VAL A 92 5.22 0.41 0.41
CA VAL A 92 6.35 1.19 -0.11
C VAL A 92 6.51 2.46 0.73
N PRO A 93 7.40 2.48 1.75
CA PRO A 93 7.46 3.56 2.73
C PRO A 93 7.72 4.95 2.13
N LYS A 94 8.56 5.04 1.10
CA LYS A 94 8.89 6.29 0.40
C LYS A 94 8.04 6.55 -0.84
N GLY A 95 7.06 5.69 -1.10
CA GLY A 95 6.27 5.73 -2.33
C GLY A 95 7.04 5.33 -3.59
N PRO A 96 6.32 5.08 -4.69
CA PRO A 96 6.91 4.86 -6.01
C PRO A 96 7.64 6.12 -6.49
N SER A 97 8.66 5.97 -7.33
CA SER A 97 9.39 7.11 -7.93
C SER A 97 9.24 7.12 -9.45
N ALA A 98 9.27 8.29 -10.07
CA ALA A 98 9.44 8.43 -11.52
C ALA A 98 10.93 8.51 -11.91
N ASP A 99 11.85 8.64 -10.94
CA ASP A 99 13.29 8.58 -11.16
C ASP A 99 13.77 7.12 -11.32
N ILE A 100 14.56 6.88 -12.36
CA ILE A 100 15.19 5.59 -12.67
C ILE A 100 16.37 5.24 -11.76
N HIS A 101 16.92 6.22 -11.05
CA HIS A 101 18.02 6.03 -10.11
C HIS A 101 17.52 5.63 -8.73
N ASP A 102 16.23 5.85 -8.45
CA ASP A 102 15.61 5.47 -7.21
C ASP A 102 15.30 3.98 -7.13
N LYS A 103 15.74 3.37 -6.01
CA LYS A 103 15.38 2.01 -5.63
C LYS A 103 14.47 2.05 -4.41
N ARG A 104 13.19 1.80 -4.60
CA ARG A 104 12.19 1.89 -3.53
C ARG A 104 12.00 0.53 -2.88
N LEU A 105 12.18 0.45 -1.57
CA LEU A 105 11.84 -0.74 -0.80
C LEU A 105 10.33 -0.99 -0.87
N ALA A 106 9.94 -2.21 -1.21
CA ALA A 106 8.58 -2.69 -1.26
C ALA A 106 8.47 -3.95 -0.37
N MET A 107 7.65 -3.87 0.68
CA MET A 107 7.45 -4.94 1.64
C MET A 107 6.14 -5.65 1.35
N PRO A 108 6.13 -6.95 1.04
CA PRO A 108 4.89 -7.68 0.80
C PRO A 108 3.91 -7.55 1.97
N THR A 109 2.65 -7.36 1.64
CA THR A 109 1.51 -7.40 2.55
C THR A 109 0.53 -8.46 2.07
N GLU A 110 -0.59 -8.65 2.78
CA GLU A 110 -1.59 -9.64 2.39
C GLU A 110 -2.21 -9.31 1.03
N ASP A 111 -2.70 -10.32 0.32
CA ASP A 111 -3.52 -10.08 -0.86
C ASP A 111 -4.83 -9.40 -0.44
N HIS A 112 -5.27 -8.41 -1.22
CA HIS A 112 -6.50 -7.66 -0.94
C HIS A 112 -7.58 -8.03 -1.96
N PRO A 113 -8.87 -7.96 -1.58
CA PRO A 113 -9.96 -8.17 -2.51
C PRO A 113 -10.01 -7.05 -3.55
N MET A 114 -10.57 -7.33 -4.74
CA MET A 114 -10.59 -6.38 -5.86
C MET A 114 -11.30 -5.07 -5.51
N GLU A 115 -12.36 -5.14 -4.72
CA GLU A 115 -13.14 -4.00 -4.24
C GLU A 115 -12.29 -3.06 -3.36
N TYR A 116 -11.20 -3.55 -2.77
CA TYR A 116 -10.31 -2.74 -1.93
C TYR A 116 -9.61 -1.63 -2.72
N ARG A 117 -9.50 -1.77 -4.05
CA ARG A 117 -8.92 -0.74 -4.91
C ARG A 117 -9.66 0.61 -4.79
N GLU A 118 -10.93 0.58 -4.42
CA GLU A 118 -11.79 1.76 -4.36
C GLU A 118 -11.87 2.34 -2.95
N PHE A 119 -11.26 1.67 -1.96
CA PHE A 119 -11.38 2.04 -0.57
C PHE A 119 -10.65 3.36 -0.26
N GLU A 120 -11.42 4.33 0.23
CA GLU A 120 -10.95 5.55 0.88
C GLU A 120 -11.70 5.73 2.20
N GLY A 121 -10.98 5.95 3.29
CA GLY A 121 -11.61 6.08 4.60
C GLY A 121 -10.65 5.95 5.76
N VAL A 122 -11.23 5.86 6.96
CA VAL A 122 -10.48 5.63 8.20
C VAL A 122 -10.68 4.19 8.66
N ILE A 123 -9.56 3.48 8.84
CA ILE A 123 -9.51 2.18 9.51
C ILE A 123 -9.42 2.45 11.02
N ALA A 124 -10.36 1.91 11.78
CA ALA A 124 -10.53 2.21 13.19
C ALA A 124 -9.27 1.90 14.02
N ARG A 125 -9.04 2.72 15.07
CA ARG A 125 -7.93 2.48 16.00
C ARG A 125 -8.04 1.10 16.64
N GLY A 126 -6.91 0.39 16.71
CA GLY A 126 -6.83 -0.96 17.26
C GLY A 126 -7.10 -2.06 16.24
N GLU A 127 -7.59 -1.72 15.05
CA GLU A 127 -7.66 -2.66 13.92
C GLU A 127 -6.31 -2.77 13.20
N TYR A 128 -6.11 -3.88 12.49
CA TYR A 128 -4.92 -4.06 11.66
C TYR A 128 -4.92 -3.02 10.54
N GLY A 129 -3.83 -2.26 10.41
CA GLY A 129 -3.78 -1.15 9.47
C GLY A 129 -4.57 0.08 9.93
N ALA A 130 -4.77 0.29 11.23
CA ALA A 130 -5.39 1.51 11.73
C ALA A 130 -4.70 2.77 11.17
N GLY A 131 -5.50 3.66 10.58
CA GLY A 131 -4.99 4.80 9.82
C GLY A 131 -6.00 5.35 8.82
N THR A 132 -5.62 6.44 8.16
CA THR A 132 -6.42 7.01 7.06
C THR A 132 -5.86 6.57 5.73
N VAL A 133 -6.73 6.19 4.80
CA VAL A 133 -6.39 5.70 3.46
C VAL A 133 -7.03 6.56 2.40
N ILE A 134 -6.26 6.95 1.38
CA ILE A 134 -6.75 7.56 0.13
C ILE A 134 -6.18 6.84 -1.08
N VAL A 135 -6.91 6.83 -2.19
CA VAL A 135 -6.44 6.32 -3.49
C VAL A 135 -5.60 7.42 -4.13
N TRP A 136 -4.27 7.28 -4.03
CA TRP A 136 -3.34 8.26 -4.58
C TRP A 136 -3.22 8.14 -6.10
N ASP A 137 -3.17 6.94 -6.64
CA ASP A 137 -3.17 6.71 -8.09
C ASP A 137 -3.90 5.41 -8.41
N GLU A 138 -4.50 5.33 -9.59
CA GLU A 138 -5.14 4.13 -10.09
C GLU A 138 -5.07 4.11 -11.61
N GLY A 139 -5.16 2.92 -12.19
CA GLY A 139 -5.16 2.77 -13.64
C GLY A 139 -5.07 1.31 -14.06
N THR A 140 -4.64 1.13 -15.31
CA THR A 140 -4.36 -0.21 -15.86
C THR A 140 -2.87 -0.44 -15.97
N TYR A 141 -2.46 -1.69 -16.08
CA TYR A 141 -1.08 -2.02 -16.39
C TYR A 141 -0.98 -3.13 -17.44
N GLU A 142 0.17 -3.20 -18.08
CA GLU A 142 0.51 -4.23 -19.06
C GLU A 142 1.76 -4.98 -18.58
N PRO A 143 1.71 -6.31 -18.42
CA PRO A 143 2.93 -7.12 -18.28
C PRO A 143 3.87 -6.89 -19.48
N LEU A 144 5.16 -6.68 -19.23
CA LEU A 144 6.17 -6.51 -20.27
C LEU A 144 6.97 -7.81 -20.51
N ALA A 145 7.64 -7.89 -21.66
CA ALA A 145 8.50 -9.01 -22.03
C ALA A 145 9.55 -9.29 -20.93
N GLY A 146 9.68 -10.57 -20.56
CA GLY A 146 10.49 -11.02 -19.42
C GLY A 146 9.71 -11.23 -18.12
N SER A 147 8.48 -10.70 -18.03
CA SER A 147 7.47 -11.07 -17.01
C SER A 147 6.61 -12.25 -17.44
N THR A 148 6.67 -12.56 -18.71
CA THR A 148 6.28 -13.81 -19.33
C THR A 148 7.49 -14.19 -20.17
N ASP A 149 8.09 -15.35 -19.93
CA ASP A 149 9.22 -15.80 -20.75
C ASP A 149 8.73 -16.65 -21.92
N ASP A 150 9.63 -16.97 -22.84
CA ASP A 150 9.35 -17.83 -24.01
C ASP A 150 8.88 -19.25 -23.62
N LYS A 151 8.90 -19.58 -22.31
CA LYS A 151 8.37 -20.82 -21.74
C LYS A 151 6.88 -20.73 -21.38
N GLY A 152 6.23 -19.58 -21.62
CA GLY A 152 4.81 -19.38 -21.39
C GLY A 152 4.43 -19.03 -19.94
N ARG A 153 5.38 -18.57 -19.11
CA ARG A 153 5.05 -18.15 -17.74
C ARG A 153 4.02 -17.03 -17.73
N THR A 154 3.06 -17.13 -16.82
CA THR A 154 2.09 -16.09 -16.47
C THR A 154 2.76 -15.00 -15.63
N PHE A 155 2.10 -13.83 -15.54
CA PHE A 155 2.58 -12.73 -14.69
C PHE A 155 2.62 -13.13 -13.20
N ALA A 156 1.69 -13.97 -12.75
CA ALA A 156 1.68 -14.53 -11.40
C ALA A 156 2.95 -15.36 -11.13
N GLU A 157 3.31 -16.25 -12.05
CA GLU A 157 4.53 -17.06 -11.92
C GLU A 157 5.79 -16.21 -11.91
N ALA A 158 5.86 -15.14 -12.71
CA ALA A 158 7.01 -14.23 -12.68
C ALA A 158 7.18 -13.52 -11.32
N LEU A 159 6.08 -13.09 -10.70
CA LEU A 159 6.11 -12.59 -9.32
C LEU A 159 6.52 -13.69 -8.34
N ASP A 160 6.02 -14.91 -8.48
CA ASP A 160 6.40 -16.01 -7.58
C ASP A 160 7.91 -16.34 -7.71
N HIS A 161 8.46 -16.24 -8.92
CA HIS A 161 9.90 -16.34 -9.21
C HIS A 161 10.73 -15.14 -8.73
N GLY A 162 10.09 -14.06 -8.25
CA GLY A 162 10.79 -12.93 -7.63
C GLY A 162 11.13 -11.79 -8.59
N HIS A 163 10.66 -11.80 -9.84
CA HIS A 163 10.89 -10.69 -10.76
C HIS A 163 9.77 -10.50 -11.77
N ALA A 164 9.21 -9.30 -11.82
CA ALA A 164 8.25 -8.91 -12.84
C ALA A 164 8.48 -7.47 -13.31
N THR A 165 8.30 -7.24 -14.60
CA THR A 165 8.29 -5.95 -15.27
C THR A 165 6.94 -5.64 -15.90
N PHE A 166 6.49 -4.40 -15.78
CA PHE A 166 5.16 -4.00 -16.24
C PHE A 166 5.15 -2.53 -16.60
N ARG A 167 4.19 -2.13 -17.41
CA ARG A 167 3.94 -0.74 -17.78
C ARG A 167 2.70 -0.23 -17.10
N LEU A 168 2.80 0.86 -16.36
CA LEU A 168 1.69 1.52 -15.70
C LEU A 168 1.05 2.57 -16.63
N HIS A 169 -0.27 2.62 -16.60
CA HIS A 169 -1.12 3.59 -17.26
C HIS A 169 -2.06 4.23 -16.21
N GLY A 170 -1.47 5.01 -15.30
CA GLY A 170 -2.18 5.70 -14.23
C GLY A 170 -2.55 7.14 -14.55
N SER A 171 -3.06 7.84 -13.54
CA SER A 171 -3.20 9.29 -13.55
C SER A 171 -1.90 10.01 -13.18
N LYS A 172 -1.04 9.36 -12.37
CA LYS A 172 0.23 9.91 -11.89
C LYS A 172 1.42 9.07 -12.34
N LEU A 173 1.37 7.76 -12.14
CA LEU A 173 2.42 6.84 -12.54
C LEU A 173 2.23 6.37 -13.98
N HIS A 174 3.30 6.48 -14.76
CA HIS A 174 3.30 6.12 -16.16
C HIS A 174 4.59 5.39 -16.54
N GLY A 175 4.49 4.52 -17.54
CA GLY A 175 5.66 3.90 -18.14
C GLY A 175 6.12 2.64 -17.42
N ALA A 176 7.32 2.17 -17.75
CA ALA A 176 7.81 0.87 -17.35
C ALA A 176 8.40 0.86 -15.93
N TYR A 177 8.05 -0.15 -15.16
CA TYR A 177 8.54 -0.44 -13.80
C TYR A 177 8.99 -1.90 -13.69
N ALA A 178 9.81 -2.17 -12.68
CA ALA A 178 10.24 -3.51 -12.30
C ALA A 178 10.05 -3.71 -10.79
N LEU A 179 9.56 -4.89 -10.43
CA LEU A 179 9.52 -5.39 -9.06
C LEU A 179 10.48 -6.58 -8.95
N THR A 180 11.49 -6.48 -8.08
CA THR A 180 12.50 -7.54 -7.90
C THR A 180 12.67 -7.90 -6.43
N ARG A 181 12.49 -9.17 -6.09
CA ARG A 181 12.79 -9.71 -4.76
C ARG A 181 14.30 -9.84 -4.59
N PHE A 182 14.81 -9.33 -3.48
CA PHE A 182 16.25 -9.38 -3.18
C PHE A 182 16.56 -10.05 -1.84
N ARG A 183 15.53 -10.30 -1.02
CA ARG A 183 15.64 -11.02 0.25
C ARG A 183 14.31 -11.73 0.52
N GLY A 184 14.36 -12.90 1.14
CA GLY A 184 13.19 -13.76 1.27
C GLY A 184 12.96 -14.65 0.03
N GLY A 185 12.17 -15.71 0.19
CA GLY A 185 11.86 -16.69 -0.84
C GLY A 185 11.39 -18.02 -0.20
N GLN A 186 10.97 -18.98 -1.04
CA GLN A 186 10.48 -20.29 -0.58
C GLN A 186 11.48 -21.02 0.35
N ASP A 187 12.78 -20.76 0.19
CA ASP A 187 13.85 -21.44 0.91
C ASP A 187 14.46 -20.62 2.07
N SER A 188 13.91 -19.44 2.39
CA SER A 188 14.48 -18.57 3.44
C SER A 188 13.51 -18.32 4.59
N GLY A 189 13.98 -18.46 5.83
CA GLY A 189 13.24 -18.03 7.04
C GLY A 189 13.16 -16.51 7.24
N ASP A 190 13.69 -15.74 6.29
CA ASP A 190 13.73 -14.28 6.33
C ASP A 190 12.46 -13.65 5.77
N ARG A 191 12.05 -12.52 6.38
CA ARG A 191 10.95 -11.71 5.86
C ARG A 191 11.26 -11.21 4.44
N GLU A 192 10.35 -11.49 3.52
CA GLU A 192 10.43 -11.10 2.13
C GLU A 192 10.58 -9.58 1.92
N SER A 193 11.41 -9.17 0.96
CA SER A 193 11.67 -7.77 0.62
C SER A 193 11.96 -7.60 -0.86
N TRP A 194 11.34 -6.58 -1.43
CA TRP A 194 11.35 -6.28 -2.85
C TRP A 194 11.87 -4.88 -3.13
N LEU A 195 12.33 -4.64 -4.34
CA LEU A 195 12.61 -3.33 -4.89
C LEU A 195 11.62 -3.01 -6.00
N LEU A 196 10.96 -1.86 -5.91
CA LEU A 196 10.23 -1.22 -6.99
C LEU A 196 11.14 -0.17 -7.64
N VAL A 197 11.36 -0.31 -8.94
CA VAL A 197 12.30 0.53 -9.70
C VAL A 197 11.65 0.99 -11.01
N LYS A 198 11.75 2.29 -11.31
CA LYS A 198 11.37 2.83 -12.61
C LYS A 198 12.37 2.37 -13.66
N LYS A 199 11.88 1.84 -14.78
CA LYS A 199 12.74 1.55 -15.95
C LYS A 199 12.82 2.78 -16.85
N ARG A 200 13.96 2.91 -17.53
CA ARG A 200 14.20 3.97 -18.51
C ARG A 200 13.18 3.88 -19.65
N ASP A 201 12.46 4.97 -19.87
CA ASP A 201 11.60 5.20 -21.03
C ASP A 201 11.50 6.71 -21.31
N ALA A 202 10.69 7.09 -22.30
CA ALA A 202 10.48 8.48 -22.72
C ALA A 202 9.81 9.36 -21.65
N ARG A 203 9.27 8.76 -20.58
CA ARG A 203 8.54 9.43 -19.48
C ARG A 203 9.28 9.25 -18.15
N ALA A 204 10.59 9.02 -18.18
CA ALA A 204 11.44 9.07 -16.99
C ALA A 204 11.77 10.54 -16.68
N ASP A 205 10.82 11.25 -16.08
CA ASP A 205 10.99 12.56 -15.48
C ASP A 205 11.38 12.38 -14.00
N GLY A 206 12.59 12.79 -13.63
CA GLY A 206 13.22 12.51 -12.32
C GLY A 206 12.56 13.17 -11.12
N HIS A 207 11.27 12.90 -10.88
CA HIS A 207 10.48 13.43 -9.78
C HIS A 207 10.13 12.32 -8.78
N ASP A 208 10.39 12.62 -7.50
CA ASP A 208 9.96 11.80 -6.37
C ASP A 208 8.44 11.79 -6.21
N ALA A 209 7.92 10.83 -5.42
CA ALA A 209 6.54 10.89 -4.94
C ALA A 209 6.29 12.24 -4.24
N PRO A 210 5.13 12.88 -4.48
CA PRO A 210 4.78 14.14 -3.82
C PRO A 210 4.65 13.92 -2.31
N ASP A 211 4.78 14.99 -1.53
CA ASP A 211 4.53 14.97 -0.09
C ASP A 211 3.18 14.30 0.21
N PRO A 212 3.18 13.12 0.83
CA PRO A 212 1.97 12.33 1.04
C PRO A 212 0.90 13.05 1.88
N GLN A 213 1.28 13.99 2.75
CA GLN A 213 0.33 14.78 3.54
C GLN A 213 -0.43 15.82 2.72
N ARG A 214 0.16 16.26 1.60
CA ARG A 214 -0.44 17.24 0.67
C ARG A 214 -1.03 16.59 -0.56
N ALA A 215 -0.76 15.31 -0.77
CA ALA A 215 -1.24 14.58 -1.91
C ALA A 215 -2.77 14.48 -1.89
N ARG A 216 -3.35 14.52 -3.08
CA ARG A 216 -4.80 14.42 -3.30
C ARG A 216 -5.15 13.08 -3.90
N SER A 217 -6.29 12.57 -3.49
CA SER A 217 -6.93 11.40 -4.09
C SER A 217 -7.13 11.59 -5.59
N ALA A 218 -6.79 10.57 -6.37
CA ALA A 218 -7.11 10.52 -7.80
C ALA A 218 -8.63 10.39 -8.05
N ARG A 219 -9.37 9.82 -7.09
CA ARG A 219 -10.82 9.58 -7.18
C ARG A 219 -11.65 10.75 -6.73
N THR A 220 -11.31 11.34 -5.58
CA THR A 220 -12.16 12.32 -4.90
C THR A 220 -11.51 13.69 -4.76
N GLY A 221 -10.22 13.84 -5.09
CA GLY A 221 -9.47 15.08 -4.89
C GLY A 221 -9.20 15.44 -3.42
N ARG A 222 -9.70 14.63 -2.47
CA ARG A 222 -9.54 14.82 -1.02
C ARG A 222 -8.13 14.50 -0.56
N THR A 223 -7.68 15.18 0.50
CA THR A 223 -6.45 14.84 1.22
C THR A 223 -6.74 13.86 2.36
N LEU A 224 -5.70 13.22 2.91
CA LEU A 224 -5.81 12.39 4.13
C LEU A 224 -6.55 13.11 5.25
N ARG A 225 -6.20 14.38 5.51
CA ARG A 225 -6.84 15.20 6.54
C ARG A 225 -8.35 15.37 6.32
N GLN A 226 -8.78 15.56 5.08
CA GLN A 226 -10.21 15.72 4.76
C GLN A 226 -10.97 14.41 4.99
N VAL A 227 -10.42 13.28 4.54
CA VAL A 227 -11.01 11.95 4.77
C VAL A 227 -11.07 11.60 6.26
N ALA A 228 -10.04 11.95 7.03
CA ALA A 228 -10.01 11.75 8.48
C ALA A 228 -11.08 12.58 9.20
N ALA A 229 -11.26 13.85 8.79
CA ALA A 229 -12.25 14.75 9.38
C ALA A 229 -13.69 14.26 9.13
N GLU A 230 -14.01 13.85 7.90
CA GLU A 230 -15.34 13.34 7.51
C GLU A 230 -15.73 12.03 8.24
N SER A 231 -14.73 11.24 8.63
CA SER A 231 -14.95 9.96 9.31
C SER A 231 -15.09 10.10 10.84
N THR A 232 -14.83 11.30 11.38
CA THR A 232 -15.04 11.61 12.79
C THR A 232 -16.47 12.16 12.91
N PRO A 233 -17.42 11.49 13.57
CA PRO A 233 -18.71 12.11 13.82
C PRO A 233 -18.47 13.38 14.62
N GLU A 234 -18.87 14.54 14.09
CA GLU A 234 -18.89 15.77 14.86
C GLU A 234 -19.73 15.50 16.11
N ARG A 235 -19.09 15.52 17.28
CA ARG A 235 -19.84 15.64 18.52
C ARG A 235 -20.51 17.01 18.43
N PRO A 236 -21.86 17.12 18.48
CA PRO A 236 -22.48 18.42 18.63
C PRO A 236 -21.83 19.10 19.82
N ALA A 237 -21.38 20.34 19.64
CA ALA A 237 -20.94 21.15 20.75
C ALA A 237 -22.08 21.14 21.77
N GLU A 238 -21.88 20.50 22.92
CA GLU A 238 -22.76 20.65 24.06
C GLU A 238 -22.68 22.12 24.44
N SER A 239 -23.66 22.88 23.97
CA SER A 239 -23.94 24.22 24.45
C SER A 239 -24.22 24.07 25.93
N TRP A 240 -23.25 24.44 26.75
CA TRP A 240 -23.55 24.87 28.09
C TRP A 240 -24.43 26.12 27.93
N GLU A 241 -25.75 25.94 27.89
CA GLU A 241 -26.61 27.04 28.26
C GLU A 241 -26.39 27.23 29.76
N THR A 242 -25.65 28.30 30.09
CA THR A 242 -25.70 28.93 31.40
C THR A 242 -27.17 29.15 31.75
N VAL A 243 -27.70 28.31 32.65
CA VAL A 243 -28.92 28.63 33.37
C VAL A 243 -28.60 29.85 34.21
N GLY A 244 -29.04 31.01 33.72
CA GLY A 244 -28.96 32.28 34.42
C GLY A 244 -29.77 32.24 35.70
N GLU A 245 -29.20 32.87 36.72
CA GLU A 245 -29.80 33.23 38.00
C GLU A 245 -31.26 33.69 37.87
N ASP A 246 -32.15 33.05 38.62
CA ASP A 246 -33.40 33.67 39.06
C ASP A 246 -33.22 34.13 40.52
N ARG A 247 -33.17 35.46 40.69
CA ARG A 247 -33.19 36.13 41.99
C ARG A 247 -34.63 36.59 42.26
N THR A 248 -35.31 35.96 43.19
CA THR A 248 -36.42 36.62 43.92
C THR A 248 -36.46 36.20 45.40
N GLY A 249 -36.23 37.18 46.28
CA GLY A 249 -37.13 37.46 47.41
C GLY A 249 -36.95 36.74 48.75
N GLY A 250 -36.31 37.44 49.71
CA GLY A 250 -36.91 37.80 51.02
C GLY A 250 -37.00 36.75 52.15
N GLY A 251 -36.55 37.13 53.35
CA GLY A 251 -37.01 36.52 54.60
C GLY A 251 -35.98 36.45 55.73
N GLU A 252 -36.27 37.15 56.82
CA GLU A 252 -35.52 37.25 58.07
C GLU A 252 -35.36 35.93 58.86
N GLY A 253 -34.33 35.88 59.73
CA GLY A 253 -34.55 35.41 61.11
C GLY A 253 -33.82 34.15 61.60
N ARG A 254 -32.74 34.39 62.37
CA ARG A 254 -32.40 33.78 63.68
C ARG A 254 -31.75 32.37 63.81
N THR A 255 -30.60 32.45 64.48
CA THR A 255 -30.07 31.64 65.61
C THR A 255 -29.52 30.23 65.40
N GLY A 256 -28.23 30.09 65.76
CA GLY A 256 -27.79 29.07 66.71
C GLY A 256 -26.81 28.02 66.17
N GLY A 257 -25.67 27.88 66.84
CA GLY A 257 -24.94 26.60 66.89
C GLY A 257 -23.48 26.69 66.47
N ASP A 258 -22.61 26.76 67.48
CA ASP A 258 -21.17 26.52 67.43
C ASP A 258 -20.80 25.19 66.74
N ASP A 259 -19.70 25.14 65.99
CA ASP A 259 -18.66 24.13 66.28
C ASP A 259 -17.28 24.54 65.74
N ARG A 260 -16.28 24.22 66.55
CA ARG A 260 -14.85 24.47 66.43
C ARG A 260 -14.24 23.51 65.40
N THR A 261 -13.19 23.86 64.68
CA THR A 261 -11.79 23.51 64.99
C THR A 261 -10.93 24.00 63.82
N ASP A 262 -9.86 24.76 64.09
CA ASP A 262 -8.45 24.33 64.04
C ASP A 262 -7.94 24.15 62.59
N GLY A 263 -6.91 24.81 62.07
CA GLY A 263 -5.77 25.50 62.65
C GLY A 263 -4.58 25.25 61.73
N GLY A 264 -3.92 26.32 61.28
CA GLY A 264 -2.56 26.30 60.70
C GLY A 264 -2.39 25.72 59.28
N ASP A 265 -1.34 26.04 58.53
CA ASP A 265 -0.44 27.17 58.52
C ASP A 265 0.36 27.06 57.22
N ARG A 266 0.57 28.18 56.52
CA ARG A 266 1.47 28.27 55.37
C ARG A 266 2.88 28.49 55.91
N ARG A 267 3.89 27.68 55.54
CA ARG A 267 5.29 28.17 55.41
C ARG A 267 6.11 27.40 54.37
N SER A 268 6.80 28.20 53.56
CA SER A 268 7.90 27.89 52.65
C SER A 268 9.12 27.32 53.36
N SER A 269 9.92 26.54 52.60
CA SER A 269 11.40 26.43 52.62
C SER A 269 11.73 25.53 51.41
N GLY A 270 12.55 25.87 50.43
CA GLY A 270 13.89 26.43 50.52
C GLY A 270 14.89 25.28 50.57
N ASP A 271 15.40 24.82 49.43
CA ASP A 271 16.69 24.11 49.41
C ASP A 271 17.49 24.44 48.15
N ARG A 272 18.78 24.71 48.39
CA ARG A 272 19.83 25.14 47.47
C ARG A 272 20.90 24.05 47.48
N GLY A 273 21.48 23.74 46.32
CA GLY A 273 22.81 23.12 46.24
C GLY A 273 23.07 22.56 44.85
N SER A 274 23.86 23.18 43.96
CA SER A 274 25.30 23.53 43.98
C SER A 274 26.23 22.39 43.53
N GLY A 275 27.02 22.68 42.49
CA GLY A 275 28.23 21.93 42.05
C GLY A 275 28.17 21.65 40.53
N ARG A 276 28.80 22.41 39.62
CA ARG A 276 30.25 22.54 39.30
C ARG A 276 30.91 21.14 39.19
N ASP A 277 31.60 20.75 38.13
CA ASP A 277 32.80 21.35 37.53
C ASP A 277 33.15 20.58 36.21
N ARG A 278 33.32 21.27 35.08
CA ARG A 278 34.53 21.41 34.24
C ARG A 278 35.29 20.16 33.74
N GLY A 279 35.58 20.21 32.43
CA GLY A 279 36.76 19.64 31.76
C GLY A 279 36.54 19.61 30.24
N ARG A 280 36.99 20.59 29.43
CA ARG A 280 38.32 20.69 28.77
C ARG A 280 38.79 19.33 28.21
N GLY A 281 39.14 19.12 26.94
CA GLY A 281 39.35 19.96 25.77
C GLY A 281 40.21 19.18 24.73
N ARG A 282 40.58 19.88 23.64
CA ARG A 282 41.55 19.54 22.56
C ARG A 282 40.97 18.72 21.39
N ASP A 283 40.91 19.22 20.15
CA ASP A 283 41.93 19.78 19.22
C ASP A 283 43.02 18.80 18.76
N ARG A 284 42.92 18.37 17.48
CA ARG A 284 43.91 18.46 16.37
C ARG A 284 43.68 17.30 15.38
N LYS A 285 43.37 17.48 14.08
CA LYS A 285 43.99 18.18 12.92
C LYS A 285 44.96 17.28 12.11
N SER A 286 44.72 17.24 10.80
CA SER A 286 45.66 16.95 9.68
C SER A 286 45.95 15.47 9.41
N GLY A 287 46.06 14.96 8.17
CA GLY A 287 46.09 15.54 6.82
C GLY A 287 46.59 14.45 5.84
N GLY A 288 46.39 14.64 4.54
CA GLY A 288 46.92 13.74 3.51
C GLY A 288 46.39 14.03 2.10
N ASP A 289 47.03 14.97 1.41
CA ASP A 289 46.87 15.30 -0.01
C ASP A 289 47.76 14.41 -0.91
N ARG A 290 47.15 13.79 -1.96
CA ARG A 290 47.54 13.64 -3.41
C ARG A 290 48.98 13.15 -3.79
N PRO A 291 49.40 12.98 -5.08
CA PRO A 291 48.75 12.93 -6.42
C PRO A 291 49.22 11.77 -7.36
N GLY A 292 48.74 11.74 -8.62
CA GLY A 292 49.40 11.14 -9.82
C GLY A 292 48.53 10.11 -10.57
N GLY A 293 48.34 10.10 -11.89
CA GLY A 293 49.02 10.74 -13.02
C GLY A 293 49.51 9.69 -14.03
N GLY A 294 49.06 9.76 -15.30
CA GLY A 294 49.57 9.02 -16.48
C GLY A 294 48.83 7.70 -16.79
N ASP A 295 48.64 7.24 -18.02
CA ASP A 295 48.98 7.71 -19.37
C ASP A 295 48.18 6.83 -20.37
N ALA A 296 47.88 7.37 -21.55
CA ALA A 296 47.46 6.58 -22.71
C ALA A 296 48.65 5.78 -23.27
N PRO A 297 48.40 4.77 -24.12
CA PRO A 297 48.85 4.97 -25.50
C PRO A 297 47.88 4.47 -26.58
N SER A 298 47.96 5.15 -27.71
CA SER A 298 47.52 4.73 -29.04
C SER A 298 48.48 3.72 -29.67
N SER A 299 47.97 2.81 -30.50
CA SER A 299 48.55 2.17 -31.72
C SER A 299 47.96 0.76 -31.87
N GLY A 300 47.69 0.17 -33.03
CA GLY A 300 47.81 0.51 -34.45
C GLY A 300 46.73 -0.29 -35.22
N SER A 301 46.23 0.17 -36.37
CA SER A 301 46.80 -0.04 -37.72
C SER A 301 46.88 -1.50 -38.17
N ALA A 302 46.04 -1.89 -39.13
CA ALA A 302 46.31 -2.71 -40.34
C ALA A 302 44.94 -3.09 -40.97
N GLU A 303 44.57 -2.53 -42.12
CA GLU A 303 44.82 -3.09 -43.47
C GLU A 303 44.00 -4.38 -43.73
N SER A 304 42.90 -4.30 -44.49
CA SER A 304 42.79 -4.34 -45.96
C SER A 304 42.83 -5.75 -46.57
N SER A 305 41.72 -6.14 -47.21
CA SER A 305 41.61 -7.00 -48.40
C SER A 305 40.12 -7.35 -48.57
N SER A 306 39.40 -6.78 -49.55
CA SER A 306 39.34 -7.15 -50.97
C SER A 306 38.59 -8.47 -51.25
N GLY A 307 37.56 -8.40 -52.08
CA GLY A 307 36.94 -9.54 -52.78
C GLY A 307 35.42 -9.36 -52.88
N ARG A 308 34.90 -8.71 -53.93
CA ARG A 308 34.42 -9.34 -55.19
C ARG A 308 33.25 -10.30 -54.94
N GLU A 309 32.03 -9.89 -55.29
CA GLU A 309 31.38 -10.09 -56.61
C GLU A 309 31.01 -11.55 -56.90
N ALA A 310 29.70 -11.80 -56.95
CA ALA A 310 28.94 -12.55 -57.97
C ALA A 310 27.49 -12.60 -57.44
N SER A 311 26.54 -11.91 -58.08
CA SER A 311 25.68 -12.44 -59.16
C SER A 311 24.86 -13.64 -58.72
#